data_AF-A0A945S6R1-F1
#
_entry.id   AF-A0A945S6R1-F1
#
_cell.length_a   1.000
_cell.length_b   1.000
_cell.length_c   1.000
_cell.angle_alpha   90.00
_cell.angle_beta   90.00
_cell.angle_gamma   90.00
#
_symmetry.space_group_name_H-M   'P 1'
#
loop_
_entity.id
_entity.type
_entity.pdbx_description
1 polymer ?
#
loop_
_entity_poly.entity_id
_entity_poly.type
_entity_poly.pdbx_seq_one_letter_code
_entity_poly.pdbx_strand_id
1 'polypeptide(L)'
;MTAKRFVLGVLASFAATVVLTGRAADVDYAKAVAEAQEAADALAVNRLCNEWATKAPGDERPRMILGRALFEAGMEGRAIEQFELAAEANPFSPAPRCELGKLFRQAGKVDAAVKEYEQALKRHPKHVPALLGIVQARLDVGDRQGALAAATRAQRAAPENASVQAAVAECLWQLGKPSESRSTFEQALKSEPDNADALFGVARAMEAAGNGKEAQEHWERFLVREPGSERARAVRNGWVVLERKLMAVGKNALAPSVSPDGNRLICGYDDLRVVNMQDGSVAKLSITDGKILRSPRWSSDGRRVAASLGWKLDYQAVIYEFRADGSLGPAAAPKQAHANWAELSPDGTRLLLSDVRKHPGVHLAVFELGTGTLIPVKSVLPAGRAWGSTASWSPDGKSIAFHAHAREAQNDRAVFVQRLDSPESVLKLTPDGDKNIAAKFSPDGMSVVFYDPRPPRPAVRVARTDGSGEPFGISGLGATPAWLPDGRGVAYTSNLRGKHGVMVAHLGGLDPRPVAITAERKGASVSATVTSRIEKVQQVALRWGAFDANSFRIGQPSGSAEPVELKPGEKVEWPVELSPKQARSAVTVKVIALNQDGVGAVKLVDWVARRE
;
A
#
# COMPACT_ATOMS: atom_id res chain seq x y z
N MET A 1 12.01 1.21 37.14
CA MET A 1 12.60 2.07 38.19
C MET A 1 13.99 1.56 38.49
N THR A 2 14.99 2.45 38.36
CA THR A 2 16.30 2.51 39.07
C THR A 2 17.28 1.32 38.99
N ALA A 3 18.59 1.49 38.83
CA ALA A 3 19.45 2.60 38.43
C ALA A 3 20.89 2.09 38.25
N LYS A 4 21.55 2.59 37.19
CA LYS A 4 22.98 2.93 37.01
C LYS A 4 23.97 2.64 38.14
N ARG A 5 25.18 2.17 37.75
CA ARG A 5 26.44 2.87 38.09
C ARG A 5 27.55 2.67 37.03
N PHE A 6 28.14 3.80 36.69
CA PHE A 6 29.34 4.05 35.88
C PHE A 6 30.62 3.54 36.55
N VAL A 7 31.63 3.15 35.75
CA VAL A 7 33.02 3.58 35.95
C VAL A 7 33.65 3.86 34.57
N LEU A 8 34.18 5.07 34.42
CA LEU A 8 35.06 5.52 33.35
C LEU A 8 36.51 5.34 33.82
N GLY A 9 37.43 4.90 32.97
CA GLY A 9 38.86 4.85 33.27
C GLY A 9 39.70 4.65 32.01
N VAL A 10 40.26 5.74 31.49
CA VAL A 10 41.31 5.76 30.46
C VAL A 10 42.67 5.65 31.16
N LEU A 11 43.56 4.75 30.72
CA LEU A 11 44.98 5.02 30.46
C LEU A 11 45.80 3.75 30.10
N ALA A 12 46.65 3.95 29.08
CA ALA A 12 47.99 3.40 28.86
C ALA A 12 48.18 1.90 28.54
N SER A 13 48.47 1.67 27.25
CA SER A 13 49.64 0.95 26.72
C SER A 13 50.34 -0.04 27.67
N PHE A 14 50.20 -1.33 27.35
CA PHE A 14 51.26 -2.30 27.61
C PHE A 14 51.40 -3.22 26.40
N ALA A 15 52.46 -2.96 25.64
CA ALA A 15 53.06 -3.96 24.77
C ALA A 15 53.59 -5.08 25.67
N ALA A 16 52.94 -6.24 25.63
CA ALA A 16 53.50 -7.47 26.16
C ALA A 16 53.50 -8.50 25.02
N THR A 17 54.62 -8.51 24.31
CA THR A 17 55.07 -9.55 23.40
C THR A 17 55.07 -10.88 24.14
N VAL A 18 53.96 -11.62 24.07
CA VAL A 18 53.96 -13.05 24.38
C VAL A 18 54.24 -13.77 23.07
N VAL A 19 55.53 -14.07 22.86
CA VAL A 19 55.95 -15.13 21.94
C VAL A 19 55.49 -16.44 22.57
N LEU A 20 54.24 -16.81 22.28
CA LEU A 20 53.79 -18.19 22.39
C LEU A 20 54.20 -18.88 21.10
N THR A 21 55.41 -19.44 21.10
CA THR A 21 55.78 -20.56 20.24
C THR A 21 54.97 -21.79 20.66
N GLY A 22 53.66 -21.73 20.42
CA GLY A 22 52.83 -22.91 20.22
C GLY A 22 52.70 -23.10 18.72
N ARG A 23 52.89 -24.33 18.22
CA ARG A 23 52.42 -24.70 16.87
C ARG A 23 51.01 -24.13 16.72
N ALA A 24 50.82 -23.22 15.77
CA ALA A 24 49.49 -22.69 15.46
C ALA A 24 48.59 -23.88 15.20
N ALA A 25 47.71 -24.18 16.14
CA ALA A 25 46.61 -25.10 15.87
C ALA A 25 45.90 -24.53 14.64
N ASP A 26 45.61 -25.37 13.64
CA ASP A 26 44.82 -24.95 12.50
C ASP A 26 43.54 -24.30 13.04
N VAL A 27 43.47 -22.98 12.95
CA VAL A 27 42.30 -22.23 13.40
C VAL A 27 41.18 -22.66 12.47
N ASP A 28 40.16 -23.29 13.04
CA ASP A 28 38.92 -23.55 12.31
C ASP A 28 38.20 -22.21 12.13
N TYR A 29 38.60 -21.50 11.07
CA TYR A 29 38.07 -20.18 10.74
C TYR A 29 36.56 -20.20 10.55
N ALA A 30 36.00 -21.27 9.99
CA ALA A 30 34.56 -21.39 9.81
C ALA A 30 33.84 -21.40 11.15
N LYS A 31 34.33 -22.19 12.11
CA LYS A 31 33.78 -22.24 13.47
C LYS A 31 33.96 -20.91 14.20
N ALA A 32 35.16 -20.33 14.17
CA ALA A 32 35.45 -19.07 14.85
C ALA A 32 34.60 -17.91 14.32
N VAL A 33 34.37 -17.87 13.00
CA VAL A 33 33.48 -16.87 12.38
C VAL A 33 32.03 -17.10 12.80
N ALA A 34 31.55 -18.34 12.84
CA ALA A 34 30.20 -18.65 13.30
C ALA A 34 29.97 -18.21 14.75
N GLU A 35 30.91 -18.51 15.66
CA GLU A 35 30.87 -18.05 17.06
C GLU A 35 30.85 -16.51 17.15
N ALA A 36 31.64 -15.81 16.32
CA ALA A 36 31.63 -14.36 16.26
C ALA A 36 30.30 -13.79 15.71
N GLN A 37 29.66 -14.46 14.75
CA GLN A 37 28.34 -14.08 14.24
C GLN A 37 27.26 -14.26 15.30
N GLU A 38 27.28 -15.36 16.05
CA GLU A 38 26.36 -15.61 17.17
C GLU A 38 26.52 -14.56 18.28
N ALA A 39 27.75 -14.13 18.55
CA ALA A 39 28.06 -13.05 19.49
C ALA A 39 27.73 -11.65 18.93
N ALA A 40 27.30 -11.54 17.67
CA ALA A 40 27.13 -10.28 16.94
C ALA A 40 28.38 -9.37 16.92
N ASP A 41 29.58 -9.95 16.98
CA ASP A 41 30.85 -9.23 16.94
C ASP A 41 31.32 -9.02 15.50
N ALA A 42 30.81 -7.95 14.88
CA ALA A 42 31.14 -7.59 13.50
C ALA A 42 32.65 -7.33 13.28
N LEU A 43 33.38 -6.88 14.30
CA LEU A 43 34.83 -6.63 14.20
C LEU A 43 35.61 -7.94 14.17
N ALA A 44 35.23 -8.91 15.01
CA ALA A 44 35.80 -10.26 14.98
C ALA A 44 35.49 -10.97 13.66
N VAL A 45 34.24 -10.91 13.18
CA VAL A 45 33.86 -11.47 11.86
C VAL A 45 34.73 -10.88 10.75
N ASN A 46 34.89 -9.57 10.71
CA ASN A 46 35.72 -8.91 9.70
C ASN A 46 37.19 -9.34 9.79
N ARG A 47 37.77 -9.38 10.99
CA ARG A 47 39.17 -9.79 11.18
C ARG A 47 39.39 -11.25 10.75
N LEU A 48 38.58 -12.16 11.29
CA LEU A 48 38.68 -13.60 11.04
C LEU A 48 38.46 -13.95 9.57
N CYS A 49 37.50 -13.31 8.88
CA CYS A 49 37.30 -13.55 7.46
C CYS A 49 38.47 -13.05 6.59
N ASN A 50 39.09 -11.91 6.93
CA ASN A 50 40.26 -11.42 6.19
C ASN A 50 41.49 -12.32 6.42
N GLU A 51 41.70 -12.80 7.66
CA GLU A 51 42.75 -13.78 7.97
C GLU A 51 42.52 -15.09 7.23
N TRP A 52 41.29 -15.62 7.25
CA TRP A 52 40.90 -16.83 6.52
C TRP A 52 41.17 -16.67 5.01
N ALA A 53 40.70 -15.58 4.39
CA ALA A 53 40.93 -15.32 2.97
C ALA A 53 42.44 -15.22 2.62
N THR A 54 43.28 -14.79 3.56
CA THR A 54 44.74 -14.74 3.37
C THR A 54 45.37 -16.14 3.46
N LYS A 55 44.90 -16.97 4.39
CA LYS A 55 45.42 -18.33 4.61
C LYS A 55 44.89 -19.34 3.58
N ALA A 56 43.71 -19.10 3.03
CA ALA A 56 43.06 -19.94 2.03
C ALA A 56 42.49 -19.07 0.88
N PRO A 57 43.33 -18.55 -0.03
CA PRO A 57 42.92 -17.59 -1.06
C PRO A 57 41.95 -18.17 -2.12
N GLY A 58 41.84 -19.50 -2.23
CA GLY A 58 40.87 -20.17 -3.11
C GLY A 58 39.52 -20.47 -2.47
N ASP A 59 39.35 -20.15 -1.18
CA ASP A 59 38.10 -20.38 -0.44
C ASP A 59 37.20 -19.14 -0.55
N GLU A 60 36.05 -19.28 -1.19
CA GLU A 60 35.14 -18.16 -1.37
C GLU A 60 34.36 -17.78 -0.10
N ARG A 61 34.24 -18.71 0.86
CA ARG A 61 33.38 -18.58 2.05
C ARG A 61 33.66 -17.33 2.89
N PRO A 62 34.91 -16.96 3.26
CA PRO A 62 35.16 -15.76 4.05
C PRO A 62 34.68 -14.49 3.36
N ARG A 63 34.85 -14.40 2.03
CA ARG A 63 34.41 -13.26 1.23
C ARG A 63 32.87 -13.24 1.09
N MET A 64 32.24 -14.40 0.94
CA MET A 64 30.78 -14.54 0.96
C MET A 64 30.17 -14.08 2.29
N ILE A 65 30.76 -14.45 3.42
CA ILE A 65 30.29 -14.06 4.76
C ILE A 65 30.40 -12.54 4.94
N LEU A 66 31.56 -11.97 4.60
CA LEU A 66 31.77 -10.52 4.66
C LEU A 66 30.80 -9.75 3.75
N GLY A 67 30.60 -10.22 2.51
CA GLY A 67 29.67 -9.60 1.57
C GLY A 67 28.25 -9.54 2.12
N ARG A 68 27.76 -10.64 2.72
CA ARG A 68 26.43 -10.69 3.34
C ARG A 68 26.32 -9.75 4.54
N ALA A 69 27.30 -9.76 5.44
CA ALA A 69 27.30 -8.88 6.62
C ALA A 69 27.33 -7.39 6.22
N LEU A 70 28.13 -7.03 5.23
CA LEU A 70 28.20 -5.66 4.71
C LEU A 70 26.90 -5.23 4.02
N PHE A 71 26.24 -6.15 3.32
CA PHE A 71 24.96 -5.89 2.71
C PHE A 71 23.87 -5.64 3.76
N GLU A 72 23.80 -6.46 4.80
CA GLU A 72 22.89 -6.26 5.94
C GLU A 72 23.14 -4.94 6.68
N ALA A 73 24.40 -4.49 6.73
CA ALA A 73 24.78 -3.18 7.26
C ALA A 73 24.50 -2.01 6.29
N GLY A 74 23.90 -2.25 5.13
CA GLY A 74 23.57 -1.24 4.12
C GLY A 74 24.77 -0.74 3.30
N MET A 75 25.95 -1.36 3.44
CA MET A 75 27.17 -1.00 2.71
C MET A 75 27.26 -1.73 1.36
N GLU A 76 26.26 -1.52 0.51
CA GLU A 76 26.07 -2.28 -0.75
C GLU A 76 27.32 -2.29 -1.65
N GLY A 77 28.00 -1.15 -1.83
CA GLY A 77 29.21 -1.08 -2.65
C GLY A 77 30.34 -1.98 -2.13
N ARG A 78 30.51 -2.08 -0.81
CA ARG A 78 31.51 -2.96 -0.20
C ARG A 78 31.08 -4.43 -0.26
N ALA A 79 29.77 -4.69 -0.18
CA ALA A 79 29.24 -6.04 -0.35
C ALA A 79 29.51 -6.58 -1.76
N ILE A 80 29.30 -5.76 -2.79
CA ILE A 80 29.61 -6.10 -4.19
C ILE A 80 31.10 -6.47 -4.33
N GLU A 81 32.00 -5.64 -3.80
CA GLU A 81 33.44 -5.89 -3.83
C GLU A 81 33.81 -7.25 -3.21
N GLN A 82 33.22 -7.59 -2.05
CA GLN A 82 33.48 -8.88 -1.42
C GLN A 82 32.94 -10.06 -2.25
N PHE A 83 31.77 -9.93 -2.88
CA PHE A 83 31.26 -11.00 -3.74
C PHE A 83 32.04 -11.15 -5.06
N GLU A 84 32.60 -10.07 -5.59
CA GLU A 84 33.54 -10.12 -6.72
C GLU A 84 34.82 -10.88 -6.33
N LEU A 85 35.41 -10.55 -5.18
CA LEU A 85 36.56 -11.28 -4.62
C LEU A 85 36.22 -12.77 -4.34
N ALA A 86 35.01 -13.07 -3.89
CA ALA A 86 34.55 -14.45 -3.71
C ALA A 86 34.46 -15.21 -5.06
N ALA A 87 34.00 -14.53 -6.13
CA ALA A 87 33.93 -15.10 -7.47
C ALA A 87 35.32 -15.32 -8.09
N GLU A 88 36.30 -14.48 -7.74
CA GLU A 88 37.70 -14.64 -8.13
C GLU A 88 38.39 -15.77 -7.37
N ALA A 89 38.14 -15.88 -6.06
CA ALA A 89 38.69 -16.94 -5.21
C ALA A 89 38.26 -18.33 -5.70
N ASN A 90 36.97 -18.49 -6.04
CA ASN A 90 36.45 -19.74 -6.60
C ASN A 90 35.61 -19.51 -7.87
N PRO A 91 36.24 -19.46 -9.06
CA PRO A 91 35.54 -19.26 -10.33
C PRO A 91 34.57 -20.38 -10.72
N PHE A 92 34.65 -21.53 -10.04
CA PHE A 92 33.76 -22.67 -10.27
C PHE A 92 32.50 -22.62 -9.41
N SER A 93 32.46 -21.79 -8.37
CA SER A 93 31.28 -21.67 -7.51
C SER A 93 30.23 -20.75 -8.15
N PRO A 94 28.97 -21.18 -8.30
CA PRO A 94 27.92 -20.31 -8.82
C PRO A 94 27.42 -19.29 -7.77
N ALA A 95 27.68 -19.56 -6.48
CA ALA A 95 27.09 -18.81 -5.37
C ALA A 95 27.46 -17.31 -5.35
N PRO A 96 28.74 -16.91 -5.53
CA PRO A 96 29.10 -15.48 -5.56
C PRO A 96 28.38 -14.69 -6.65
N ARG A 97 28.31 -15.26 -7.86
CA ARG A 97 27.60 -14.66 -9.01
C ARG A 97 26.10 -14.56 -8.76
N CYS A 98 25.50 -15.53 -8.06
CA CYS A 98 24.10 -15.45 -7.64
C CYS A 98 23.84 -14.31 -6.64
N GLU A 99 24.73 -14.10 -5.67
CA GLU A 99 24.61 -12.98 -4.72
C GLU A 99 24.77 -11.62 -5.43
N LEU A 100 25.74 -11.48 -6.33
CA LEU A 100 25.88 -10.28 -7.17
C LEU A 100 24.61 -10.02 -8.00
N GLY A 101 24.06 -11.06 -8.62
CA GLY A 101 22.79 -10.97 -9.34
C GLY A 101 21.65 -10.47 -8.45
N LYS A 102 21.57 -10.95 -7.21
CA LYS A 102 20.55 -10.55 -6.23
C LYS A 102 20.69 -9.08 -5.83
N LEU A 103 21.92 -8.61 -5.59
CA LEU A 103 22.19 -7.20 -5.29
C LEU A 103 21.79 -6.29 -6.45
N PHE A 104 22.23 -6.60 -7.67
CA PHE A 104 21.86 -5.81 -8.84
C PHE A 104 20.35 -5.79 -9.09
N ARG A 105 19.65 -6.90 -8.83
CA ARG A 105 18.19 -6.95 -8.90
C ARG A 105 17.54 -6.01 -7.89
N GLN A 106 17.97 -6.03 -6.64
CA GLN A 106 17.45 -5.15 -5.59
C GLN A 106 17.71 -3.67 -5.91
N ALA A 107 18.86 -3.36 -6.50
CA ALA A 107 19.19 -2.03 -7.04
C ALA A 107 18.38 -1.64 -8.29
N GLY A 108 17.54 -2.54 -8.84
CA GLY A 108 16.75 -2.32 -10.06
C GLY A 108 17.57 -2.41 -11.36
N LYS A 109 18.83 -2.84 -11.31
CA LYS A 109 19.71 -3.03 -12.45
C LYS A 109 19.50 -4.43 -13.05
N VAL A 110 18.34 -4.66 -13.66
CA VAL A 110 17.92 -6.00 -14.12
C VAL A 110 18.88 -6.61 -15.13
N ASP A 111 19.39 -5.84 -16.09
CA ASP A 111 20.33 -6.37 -17.10
C ASP A 111 21.64 -6.84 -16.47
N ALA A 112 22.16 -6.09 -15.48
CA ALA A 112 23.33 -6.50 -14.70
C ALA A 112 23.04 -7.75 -13.87
N ALA A 113 21.86 -7.82 -13.24
CA ALA A 113 21.43 -8.98 -12.47
C ALA A 113 21.39 -10.25 -13.33
N VAL A 114 20.71 -10.19 -14.48
CA VAL A 114 20.60 -11.30 -15.43
C VAL A 114 21.97 -11.71 -15.95
N LYS A 115 22.86 -10.75 -16.24
CA LYS A 115 24.23 -11.04 -16.67
C LYS A 115 24.99 -11.88 -15.63
N GLU A 116 24.92 -11.51 -14.35
CA GLU A 116 25.60 -12.26 -13.28
C GLU A 116 25.00 -13.66 -13.09
N TYR A 117 23.67 -13.80 -13.11
CA TYR A 117 23.04 -15.12 -13.07
C TYR A 117 23.43 -16.00 -14.26
N GLU A 118 23.49 -15.45 -15.48
CA GLU A 118 23.95 -16.22 -16.65
C GLU A 118 25.43 -16.61 -16.54
N GLN A 119 26.29 -15.80 -15.91
CA GLN A 119 27.67 -16.21 -15.60
C GLN A 119 27.70 -17.41 -14.67
N ALA A 120 26.86 -17.44 -13.62
CA ALA A 120 26.73 -18.61 -12.74
C ALA A 120 26.31 -19.87 -13.53
N LEU A 121 25.43 -19.70 -14.53
CA LEU A 121 24.88 -20.78 -15.34
C LEU A 121 25.83 -21.29 -16.43
N LYS A 122 26.89 -20.57 -16.82
CA LYS A 122 27.86 -21.04 -17.82
C LYS A 122 28.54 -22.35 -17.42
N ARG A 123 28.82 -22.52 -16.13
CA ARG A 123 29.45 -23.72 -15.58
C ARG A 123 28.45 -24.64 -14.88
N HIS A 124 27.33 -24.09 -14.39
CA HIS A 124 26.26 -24.85 -13.76
C HIS A 124 24.92 -24.62 -14.46
N PRO A 125 24.68 -25.20 -15.65
CA PRO A 125 23.51 -24.87 -16.48
C PRO A 125 22.16 -25.14 -15.82
N LYS A 126 22.12 -26.00 -14.80
CA LYS A 126 20.94 -26.40 -14.03
C LYS A 126 20.87 -25.79 -12.64
N HIS A 127 21.70 -24.77 -12.33
CA HIS A 127 21.69 -24.15 -11.01
C HIS A 127 20.38 -23.38 -10.76
N VAL A 128 19.48 -23.99 -9.98
CA VAL A 128 18.12 -23.49 -9.73
C VAL A 128 18.09 -22.07 -9.16
N PRO A 129 18.89 -21.69 -8.14
CA PRO A 129 18.89 -20.32 -7.62
C PRO A 129 19.19 -19.24 -8.67
N ALA A 130 20.12 -19.48 -9.59
CA ALA A 130 20.40 -18.54 -10.69
C ALA A 130 19.24 -18.46 -11.69
N LEU A 131 18.65 -19.60 -12.06
CA LEU A 131 17.49 -19.63 -12.96
C LEU A 131 16.30 -18.88 -12.38
N LEU A 132 15.99 -19.12 -11.09
CA LEU A 132 14.94 -18.39 -10.36
C LEU A 132 15.27 -16.91 -10.19
N GLY A 133 16.55 -16.57 -9.99
CA GLY A 133 17.02 -15.19 -9.96
C GLY A 133 16.71 -14.42 -11.25
N ILE A 134 16.91 -15.05 -12.42
CA ILE A 134 16.55 -14.47 -13.73
C ILE A 134 15.03 -14.30 -13.84
N VAL A 135 14.24 -15.29 -13.40
CA VAL A 135 12.77 -15.17 -13.38
C VAL A 135 12.34 -13.96 -12.58
N GLN A 136 12.81 -13.83 -11.33
CA GLN A 136 12.48 -12.70 -10.46
C GLN A 136 12.90 -11.37 -11.08
N ALA A 137 14.13 -11.27 -11.60
CA ALA A 137 14.64 -10.02 -12.15
C ALA A 137 13.80 -9.53 -13.33
N ARG A 138 13.32 -10.45 -14.19
CA ARG A 138 12.43 -10.12 -15.31
C ARG A 138 11.02 -9.77 -14.86
N LEU A 139 10.49 -10.46 -13.83
CA LEU A 139 9.20 -10.11 -13.23
C LEU A 139 9.21 -8.70 -12.61
N ASP A 140 10.32 -8.30 -11.97
CA ASP A 140 10.48 -6.99 -11.32
C ASP A 140 10.35 -5.82 -12.32
N VAL A 141 10.67 -6.02 -13.61
CA VAL A 141 10.46 -5.04 -14.69
C VAL A 141 9.22 -5.33 -15.55
N GLY A 142 8.44 -6.34 -15.19
CA GLY A 142 7.23 -6.75 -15.89
C GLY A 142 7.49 -7.42 -17.25
N ASP A 143 8.71 -7.91 -17.51
CA ASP A 143 9.01 -8.76 -18.67
C ASP A 143 8.46 -10.17 -18.44
N ARG A 144 7.14 -10.30 -18.56
CA ARG A 144 6.40 -11.54 -18.26
C ARG A 144 6.75 -12.68 -19.21
N GLN A 145 7.01 -12.36 -20.47
CA GLN A 145 7.36 -13.37 -21.48
C GLN A 145 8.77 -13.89 -21.25
N GLY A 146 9.74 -12.99 -21.02
CA GLY A 146 11.09 -13.42 -20.69
C GLY A 146 11.17 -14.14 -19.34
N ALA A 147 10.37 -13.72 -18.35
CA ALA A 147 10.25 -14.43 -17.08
C ALA A 147 9.72 -15.86 -17.30
N LEU A 148 8.66 -16.04 -18.10
CA LEU A 148 8.14 -17.37 -18.44
C LEU A 148 9.19 -18.22 -19.16
N ALA A 149 9.93 -17.66 -20.11
CA ALA A 149 11.00 -18.38 -20.80
C ALA A 149 12.09 -18.87 -19.83
N ALA A 150 12.51 -18.02 -18.88
CA ALA A 150 13.44 -18.41 -17.82
C ALA A 150 12.84 -19.46 -16.87
N ALA A 151 11.56 -19.34 -16.52
CA ALA A 151 10.85 -20.30 -15.68
C ALA A 151 10.72 -21.67 -16.36
N THR A 152 10.49 -21.71 -17.68
CA THR A 152 10.51 -22.96 -18.47
C THR A 152 11.89 -23.60 -18.46
N ARG A 153 12.97 -22.82 -18.53
CA ARG A 153 14.35 -23.32 -18.38
C ARG A 153 14.58 -23.91 -16.99
N ALA A 154 14.10 -23.23 -15.94
CA ALA A 154 14.12 -23.73 -14.57
C ALA A 154 13.34 -25.05 -14.42
N GLN A 155 12.14 -25.13 -15.00
CA GLN A 155 11.28 -26.31 -14.95
C GLN A 155 11.91 -27.53 -15.64
N ARG A 156 12.60 -27.33 -16.77
CA ARG A 156 13.37 -28.41 -17.43
C ARG A 156 14.57 -28.87 -16.59
N ALA A 157 15.17 -27.96 -15.83
CA ALA A 157 16.31 -28.27 -14.97
C ALA A 157 15.90 -29.04 -13.71
N ALA A 158 14.76 -28.69 -13.10
CA ALA A 158 14.25 -29.29 -11.87
C ALA A 158 12.70 -29.31 -11.86
N PRO A 159 12.06 -30.29 -12.52
CA PRO A 159 10.60 -30.32 -12.70
C PRO A 159 9.79 -30.54 -11.41
N GLU A 160 10.39 -31.21 -10.43
CA GLU A 160 9.77 -31.53 -9.13
C GLU A 160 10.10 -30.51 -8.03
N ASN A 161 10.90 -29.48 -8.34
CA ASN A 161 11.25 -28.48 -7.36
C ASN A 161 10.07 -27.51 -7.13
N ALA A 162 9.57 -27.43 -5.89
CA ALA A 162 8.43 -26.61 -5.54
C ALA A 162 8.63 -25.11 -5.82
N SER A 163 9.81 -24.55 -5.55
CA SER A 163 10.12 -23.15 -5.88
C SER A 163 10.12 -22.88 -7.39
N VAL A 164 10.55 -23.85 -8.19
CA VAL A 164 10.44 -23.77 -9.66
C VAL A 164 8.99 -23.81 -10.13
N GLN A 165 8.18 -24.70 -9.58
CA GLN A 165 6.74 -24.76 -9.86
C GLN A 165 6.04 -23.45 -9.44
N ALA A 166 6.36 -22.91 -8.27
CA ALA A 166 5.84 -21.63 -7.79
C ALA A 166 6.26 -20.46 -8.70
N ALA A 167 7.49 -20.44 -9.22
CA ALA A 167 7.95 -19.42 -10.15
C ALA A 167 7.23 -19.48 -11.51
N VAL A 168 6.96 -20.69 -12.03
CA VAL A 168 6.11 -20.88 -13.22
C VAL A 168 4.69 -20.37 -12.95
N ALA A 169 4.12 -20.72 -11.79
CA ALA A 169 2.79 -20.27 -11.37
C ALA A 169 2.70 -18.74 -11.24
N GLU A 170 3.72 -18.06 -10.71
CA GLU A 170 3.80 -16.60 -10.66
C GLU A 170 3.85 -15.99 -12.08
N CYS A 171 4.59 -16.60 -13.00
CA CYS A 171 4.60 -16.15 -14.39
C CYS A 171 3.21 -16.26 -15.03
N LEU A 172 2.51 -17.38 -14.81
CA LEU A 172 1.13 -17.59 -15.29
C LEU A 172 0.16 -16.56 -14.69
N TRP A 173 0.30 -16.26 -13.40
CA TRP A 173 -0.47 -15.21 -12.73
C TRP A 173 -0.31 -13.86 -13.42
N GLN A 174 0.93 -13.42 -13.63
CA GLN A 174 1.23 -12.14 -14.26
C GLN A 174 0.76 -12.07 -15.73
N LEU A 175 0.69 -13.21 -16.41
CA LEU A 175 0.15 -13.34 -17.75
C LEU A 175 -1.39 -13.35 -17.79
N GLY A 176 -2.07 -13.24 -16.65
CA GLY A 176 -3.53 -13.21 -16.57
C GLY A 176 -4.18 -14.58 -16.67
N LYS A 177 -3.47 -15.64 -16.24
CA LYS A 177 -3.95 -17.03 -16.21
C LYS A 177 -4.12 -17.54 -14.77
N PRO A 178 -5.04 -16.96 -13.98
CA PRO A 178 -5.14 -17.25 -12.54
C PRO A 178 -5.53 -18.71 -12.23
N SER A 179 -6.36 -19.35 -13.05
CA SER A 179 -6.76 -20.76 -12.85
C SER A 179 -5.58 -21.73 -13.03
N GLU A 180 -4.81 -21.57 -14.11
CA GLU A 180 -3.59 -22.37 -14.35
C GLU A 180 -2.52 -22.09 -13.27
N SER A 181 -2.39 -20.82 -12.87
CA SER A 181 -1.50 -20.39 -11.79
C SER A 181 -1.83 -21.09 -10.47
N ARG A 182 -3.10 -21.06 -10.04
CA ARG A 182 -3.57 -21.72 -8.81
C ARG A 182 -3.24 -23.21 -8.83
N SER A 183 -3.58 -23.92 -9.90
CA SER A 183 -3.32 -25.36 -10.01
C SER A 183 -1.82 -25.67 -9.89
N THR A 184 -0.96 -24.82 -10.47
CA THR A 184 0.49 -25.00 -10.42
C THR A 184 1.05 -24.71 -9.01
N PHE A 185 0.54 -23.69 -8.32
CA PHE A 185 0.90 -23.46 -6.91
C PHE A 185 0.44 -24.61 -6.00
N GLU A 186 -0.75 -25.16 -6.21
CA GLU A 186 -1.23 -26.32 -5.46
C GLU A 186 -0.35 -27.56 -5.69
N GLN A 187 0.21 -27.75 -6.89
CA GLN A 187 1.21 -28.80 -7.16
C GLN A 187 2.51 -28.56 -6.40
N ALA A 188 2.97 -27.31 -6.32
CA ALA A 188 4.14 -26.94 -5.51
C ALA A 188 3.91 -27.29 -4.03
N LEU A 189 2.72 -27.02 -3.48
CA LEU A 189 2.35 -27.37 -2.11
C LEU A 189 2.18 -28.88 -1.87
N LYS A 190 1.86 -29.67 -2.90
CA LYS A 190 1.89 -31.14 -2.78
C LYS A 190 3.31 -31.66 -2.61
N SER A 191 4.28 -31.03 -3.27
CA SER A 191 5.70 -31.42 -3.22
C SER A 191 6.37 -30.89 -1.96
N GLU A 192 6.08 -29.65 -1.58
CA GLU A 192 6.58 -29.00 -0.38
C GLU A 192 5.45 -28.19 0.29
N PRO A 193 4.75 -28.77 1.29
CA PRO A 193 3.59 -28.14 1.93
C PRO A 193 3.85 -26.77 2.55
N ASP A 194 5.10 -26.47 2.86
CA ASP A 194 5.51 -25.26 3.56
C ASP A 194 6.24 -24.25 2.68
N ASN A 195 6.23 -24.46 1.36
CA ASN A 195 6.84 -23.55 0.40
C ASN A 195 6.18 -22.16 0.47
N ALA A 196 6.92 -21.14 0.90
CA ALA A 196 6.38 -19.81 1.16
C ALA A 196 5.83 -19.13 -0.10
N ASP A 197 6.50 -19.25 -1.24
CA ASP A 197 6.04 -18.66 -2.51
C ASP A 197 4.72 -19.30 -2.98
N ALA A 198 4.60 -20.62 -2.82
CA ALA A 198 3.39 -21.33 -3.16
C ALA A 198 2.22 -21.03 -2.20
N LEU A 199 2.48 -20.93 -0.89
CA LEU A 199 1.47 -20.51 0.09
C LEU A 199 0.93 -19.11 -0.24
N PHE A 200 1.84 -18.17 -0.53
CA PHE A 200 1.47 -16.81 -0.92
C PHE A 200 0.65 -16.80 -2.23
N GLY A 201 1.09 -17.58 -3.22
CA GLY A 201 0.44 -17.69 -4.53
C GLY A 201 -0.97 -18.27 -4.47
N VAL A 202 -1.17 -19.38 -3.74
CA VAL A 202 -2.49 -20.00 -3.54
C VAL A 202 -3.42 -19.05 -2.82
N ALA A 203 -2.99 -18.45 -1.71
CA ALA A 203 -3.83 -17.54 -0.95
C ALA A 203 -4.28 -16.34 -1.80
N ARG A 204 -3.37 -15.74 -2.56
CA ARG A 204 -3.68 -14.64 -3.49
C ARG A 204 -4.69 -15.06 -4.55
N ALA A 205 -4.51 -16.24 -5.14
CA ALA A 205 -5.40 -16.75 -6.18
C ALA A 205 -6.78 -17.12 -5.65
N MET A 206 -6.86 -17.73 -4.46
CA MET A 206 -8.12 -18.04 -3.77
C MET A 206 -8.88 -16.76 -3.42
N GLU A 207 -8.20 -15.75 -2.87
CA GLU A 207 -8.85 -14.50 -2.49
C GLU A 207 -9.34 -13.72 -3.70
N ALA A 208 -8.55 -13.66 -4.79
CA ALA A 208 -8.98 -13.07 -6.05
C ALA A 208 -10.20 -13.81 -6.67
N ALA A 209 -10.34 -15.11 -6.41
CA ALA A 209 -11.50 -15.91 -6.82
C ALA A 209 -12.71 -15.78 -5.88
N GLY A 210 -12.61 -15.00 -4.80
CA GLY A 210 -13.68 -14.83 -3.81
C GLY A 210 -13.68 -15.86 -2.67
N ASN A 211 -12.73 -16.81 -2.65
CA ASN A 211 -12.58 -17.82 -1.59
C ASN A 211 -11.82 -17.26 -0.38
N GLY A 212 -12.32 -16.16 0.19
CA GLY A 212 -11.60 -15.41 1.22
C GLY A 212 -11.30 -16.21 2.49
N LYS A 213 -12.17 -17.16 2.89
CA LYS A 213 -12.00 -17.96 4.11
C LYS A 213 -10.81 -18.93 3.98
N GLU A 214 -10.75 -19.70 2.90
CA GLU A 214 -9.64 -20.63 2.60
C GLU A 214 -8.32 -19.85 2.43
N ALA A 215 -8.37 -18.67 1.83
CA ALA A 215 -7.19 -17.82 1.66
C ALA A 215 -6.56 -17.41 3.00
N GLN A 216 -7.35 -17.17 4.06
CA GLN A 216 -6.81 -16.77 5.37
C GLN A 216 -5.88 -17.84 5.95
N GLU A 217 -6.24 -19.12 5.86
CA GLU A 217 -5.42 -20.22 6.38
C GLU A 217 -4.05 -20.29 5.70
N HIS A 218 -4.01 -20.07 4.39
CA HIS A 218 -2.76 -20.01 3.63
C HIS A 218 -1.95 -18.74 3.93
N TRP A 219 -2.61 -17.60 4.16
CA TRP A 219 -1.92 -16.38 4.61
C TRP A 219 -1.24 -16.58 5.96
N GLU A 220 -1.91 -17.19 6.92
CA GLU A 220 -1.36 -17.47 8.25
C GLU A 220 -0.15 -18.39 8.16
N ARG A 221 -0.24 -19.48 7.37
CA ARG A 221 0.89 -20.39 7.12
C ARG A 221 2.06 -19.69 6.45
N PHE A 222 1.80 -18.80 5.47
CA PHE A 222 2.84 -17.99 4.84
C PHE A 222 3.56 -17.10 5.87
N LEU A 223 2.81 -16.45 6.77
CA LEU A 223 3.37 -15.56 7.79
C LEU A 223 4.28 -16.28 8.81
N VAL A 224 4.08 -17.59 9.03
CA VAL A 224 4.99 -18.41 9.85
C VAL A 224 6.34 -18.60 9.15
N ARG A 225 6.35 -18.70 7.82
CA ARG A 225 7.57 -18.95 7.03
C ARG A 225 8.38 -17.69 6.77
N GLU A 226 7.72 -16.56 6.53
CA GLU A 226 8.39 -15.28 6.26
C GLU A 226 7.92 -14.13 7.16
N PRO A 227 7.98 -14.24 8.50
CA PRO A 227 7.36 -13.26 9.40
C PRO A 227 7.90 -11.83 9.25
N GLY A 228 9.16 -11.66 8.83
CA GLY A 228 9.82 -10.36 8.69
C GLY A 228 9.85 -9.78 7.27
N SER A 229 9.27 -10.47 6.27
CA SER A 229 9.38 -10.01 4.88
C SER A 229 8.45 -8.82 4.59
N GLU A 230 8.80 -8.03 3.58
CA GLU A 230 7.91 -6.96 3.08
C GLU A 230 6.55 -7.52 2.62
N ARG A 231 6.54 -8.73 2.05
CA ARG A 231 5.32 -9.45 1.69
C ARG A 231 4.46 -9.76 2.92
N ALA A 232 5.06 -10.19 4.03
CA ALA A 232 4.33 -10.45 5.26
C ALA A 232 3.68 -9.21 5.86
N ARG A 233 4.34 -8.05 5.79
CA ARG A 233 3.72 -6.77 6.15
C ARG A 233 2.51 -6.45 5.26
N ALA A 234 2.63 -6.66 3.95
CA ALA A 234 1.50 -6.47 3.03
C ALA A 234 0.33 -7.40 3.36
N VAL A 235 0.60 -8.67 3.64
CA VAL A 235 -0.41 -9.66 4.07
C VAL A 235 -1.09 -9.22 5.36
N ARG A 236 -0.34 -8.87 6.41
CA ARG A 236 -0.92 -8.45 7.70
C ARG A 236 -1.80 -7.20 7.60
N ASN A 237 -1.47 -6.29 6.68
CA ASN A 237 -2.19 -5.03 6.53
C ASN A 237 -3.33 -5.10 5.49
N GLY A 238 -3.53 -6.23 4.82
CA GLY A 238 -4.53 -6.35 3.75
C GLY A 238 -4.15 -5.54 2.50
N TRP A 239 -2.86 -5.43 2.20
CA TRP A 239 -2.31 -4.64 1.08
C TRP A 239 -1.73 -5.49 -0.05
N VAL A 240 -1.98 -6.80 -0.06
CA VAL A 240 -1.58 -7.68 -1.17
C VAL A 240 -2.40 -7.33 -2.39
N VAL A 241 -1.76 -6.96 -3.50
CA VAL A 241 -2.47 -6.69 -4.75
C VAL A 241 -2.96 -8.01 -5.35
N LEU A 242 -4.27 -8.19 -5.36
CA LEU A 242 -4.95 -9.37 -5.93
C LEU A 242 -5.13 -9.22 -7.44
N GLU A 243 -5.56 -8.05 -7.90
CA GLU A 243 -5.74 -7.82 -9.32
C GLU A 243 -5.56 -6.34 -9.67
N ARG A 244 -5.31 -6.09 -10.96
CA ARG A 244 -5.22 -4.74 -11.51
C ARG A 244 -6.03 -4.67 -12.81
N LYS A 245 -7.06 -3.83 -12.83
CA LYS A 245 -7.90 -3.57 -14.00
C LYS A 245 -7.64 -2.15 -14.51
N LEU A 246 -7.23 -2.04 -15.77
CA LEU A 246 -7.07 -0.74 -16.43
C LEU A 246 -8.40 -0.29 -17.02
N MET A 247 -8.92 0.84 -16.54
CA MET A 247 -10.04 1.55 -17.14
C MET A 247 -9.51 2.51 -18.21
N ALA A 248 -9.86 2.24 -19.47
CA ALA A 248 -9.33 2.93 -20.66
C ALA A 248 -9.97 4.31 -20.88
N VAL A 249 -9.69 5.25 -19.99
CA VAL A 249 -10.26 6.61 -20.02
C VAL A 249 -9.50 7.56 -20.97
N GLY A 250 -8.20 7.29 -21.21
CA GLY A 250 -7.33 8.12 -22.04
C GLY A 250 -6.39 9.06 -21.24
N LYS A 251 -5.71 9.97 -21.95
CA LYS A 251 -4.61 10.81 -21.42
C LYS A 251 -5.01 11.74 -20.27
N ASN A 252 -6.28 12.13 -20.18
CA ASN A 252 -6.76 13.13 -19.21
C ASN A 252 -7.35 12.51 -17.94
N ALA A 253 -7.15 11.22 -17.68
CA ALA A 253 -7.76 10.47 -16.57
C ALA A 253 -7.14 10.76 -15.18
N LEU A 254 -6.90 12.04 -14.89
CA LEU A 254 -6.20 12.51 -13.70
C LEU A 254 -7.15 12.70 -12.53
N ALA A 255 -6.61 12.61 -11.30
CA ALA A 255 -7.35 12.82 -10.05
C ALA A 255 -8.66 11.99 -9.95
N PRO A 256 -8.58 10.65 -10.02
CA PRO A 256 -9.75 9.80 -9.84
C PRO A 256 -10.41 10.02 -8.48
N SER A 257 -11.74 9.89 -8.46
CA SER A 257 -12.57 9.79 -7.25
C SER A 257 -13.67 8.77 -7.51
N VAL A 258 -13.80 7.79 -6.61
CA VAL A 258 -14.83 6.75 -6.69
C VAL A 258 -16.09 7.22 -5.98
N SER A 259 -17.26 6.86 -6.49
CA SER A 259 -18.56 7.15 -5.87
C SER A 259 -18.71 6.39 -4.54
N PRO A 260 -19.58 6.85 -3.62
CA PRO A 260 -19.70 6.26 -2.28
C PRO A 260 -20.10 4.78 -2.24
N ASP A 261 -20.78 4.31 -3.28
CA ASP A 261 -21.26 2.94 -3.50
C ASP A 261 -20.30 2.09 -4.36
N GLY A 262 -19.29 2.71 -4.99
CA GLY A 262 -18.26 2.01 -5.77
C GLY A 262 -18.61 1.77 -7.23
N ASN A 263 -19.81 2.13 -7.69
CA ASN A 263 -20.28 1.81 -9.03
C ASN A 263 -19.78 2.77 -10.11
N ARG A 264 -19.38 4.00 -9.72
CA ARG A 264 -18.93 5.04 -10.64
C ARG A 264 -17.61 5.64 -10.21
N LEU A 265 -16.84 6.13 -11.17
CA LEU A 265 -15.62 6.88 -10.94
C LEU A 265 -15.66 8.16 -11.76
N ILE A 266 -15.30 9.29 -11.15
CA ILE A 266 -15.10 10.55 -11.85
C ILE A 266 -13.60 10.85 -11.91
N CYS A 267 -13.12 11.33 -13.05
CA CYS A 267 -11.73 11.77 -13.23
C CYS A 267 -11.66 12.81 -14.35
N GLY A 268 -10.57 13.58 -14.40
CA GLY A 268 -10.39 14.60 -15.42
C GLY A 268 -9.69 15.86 -14.93
N TYR A 269 -8.87 16.45 -15.80
CA TYR A 269 -8.65 17.89 -15.84
C TYR A 269 -9.24 18.42 -17.14
N ASP A 270 -10.04 19.48 -17.04
CA ASP A 270 -10.67 20.20 -18.15
C ASP A 270 -11.79 19.44 -18.90
N ASP A 271 -11.67 18.12 -19.04
CA ASP A 271 -12.67 17.22 -19.61
C ASP A 271 -13.03 16.16 -18.57
N LEU A 272 -14.03 16.44 -17.72
CA LEU A 272 -14.48 15.49 -16.71
C LEU A 272 -15.17 14.30 -17.36
N ARG A 273 -14.83 13.10 -16.89
CA ARG A 273 -15.37 11.84 -17.36
C ARG A 273 -15.90 11.04 -16.20
N VAL A 274 -17.02 10.37 -16.44
CA VAL A 274 -17.58 9.38 -15.53
C VAL A 274 -17.39 8.00 -16.13
N VAL A 275 -16.83 7.09 -15.35
CA VAL A 275 -16.55 5.70 -15.70
C VAL A 275 -17.51 4.82 -14.91
N ASN A 276 -18.18 3.90 -15.59
CA ASN A 276 -18.87 2.81 -14.92
C ASN A 276 -17.85 1.75 -14.50
N MET A 277 -17.80 1.42 -13.21
CA MET A 277 -16.78 0.54 -12.65
C MET A 277 -17.00 -0.93 -13.00
N GLN A 278 -18.21 -1.33 -13.38
CA GLN A 278 -18.56 -2.69 -13.74
C GLN A 278 -18.06 -3.02 -15.16
N ASP A 279 -18.55 -2.29 -16.16
CA ASP A 279 -18.26 -2.56 -17.58
C ASP A 279 -17.09 -1.72 -18.14
N GLY A 280 -16.62 -0.70 -17.41
CA GLY A 280 -15.55 0.20 -17.84
C GLY A 280 -15.97 1.24 -18.87
N SER A 281 -17.28 1.38 -19.16
CA SER A 281 -17.80 2.38 -20.09
C SER A 281 -17.50 3.79 -19.58
N VAL A 282 -17.18 4.69 -20.51
CA VAL A 282 -16.72 6.05 -20.20
C VAL A 282 -17.65 7.06 -20.88
N ALA A 283 -18.23 7.95 -20.10
CA ALA A 283 -19.04 9.05 -20.57
C ALA A 283 -18.38 10.39 -20.25
N LYS A 284 -18.41 11.33 -21.20
CA LYS A 284 -18.04 12.72 -20.93
C LYS A 284 -19.14 13.37 -20.09
N LEU A 285 -18.74 14.12 -19.07
CA LEU A 285 -19.67 14.83 -18.20
C LEU A 285 -19.92 16.24 -18.73
N SER A 286 -21.19 16.56 -19.03
CA SER A 286 -21.60 17.89 -19.47
C SER A 286 -21.66 18.85 -18.29
N ILE A 287 -20.92 19.97 -18.36
CA ILE A 287 -20.93 21.04 -17.36
C ILE A 287 -21.82 22.17 -17.86
N THR A 288 -22.87 22.48 -17.10
CA THR A 288 -23.99 23.29 -17.59
C THR A 288 -23.68 24.77 -17.77
N ASP A 289 -22.71 25.31 -17.03
CA ASP A 289 -22.22 26.68 -17.18
C ASP A 289 -20.95 26.76 -18.04
N GLY A 290 -20.56 25.65 -18.70
CA GLY A 290 -19.41 25.58 -19.60
C GLY A 290 -18.05 25.73 -18.91
N LYS A 291 -18.01 25.79 -17.57
CA LYS A 291 -16.77 26.00 -16.83
C LYS A 291 -15.87 24.76 -16.82
N ILE A 292 -14.58 25.03 -16.69
CA ILE A 292 -13.52 24.03 -16.64
C ILE A 292 -13.32 23.60 -15.18
N LEU A 293 -13.62 22.33 -14.90
CA LEU A 293 -13.48 21.74 -13.57
C LEU A 293 -12.28 20.81 -13.49
N ARG A 294 -11.67 20.78 -12.31
CA ARG A 294 -10.42 20.08 -12.03
C ARG A 294 -10.49 19.33 -10.69
N SER A 295 -9.77 18.21 -10.59
CA SER A 295 -9.64 17.42 -9.36
C SER A 295 -10.98 17.08 -8.67
N PRO A 296 -11.94 16.45 -9.39
CA PRO A 296 -13.27 16.19 -8.86
C PRO A 296 -13.23 15.23 -7.66
N ARG A 297 -14.08 15.50 -6.65
CA ARG A 297 -14.27 14.67 -5.45
C ARG A 297 -15.75 14.45 -5.20
N TRP A 298 -16.18 13.20 -5.16
CA TRP A 298 -17.55 12.85 -4.82
C TRP A 298 -17.89 13.26 -3.37
N SER A 299 -19.10 13.75 -3.17
CA SER A 299 -19.72 13.81 -1.85
C SER A 299 -20.10 12.43 -1.35
N SER A 300 -20.26 12.28 -0.04
CA SER A 300 -20.67 11.01 0.59
C SER A 300 -22.09 10.55 0.23
N ASP A 301 -22.93 11.46 -0.28
CA ASP A 301 -24.27 11.16 -0.80
C ASP A 301 -24.29 10.87 -2.30
N GLY A 302 -23.16 11.02 -2.99
CA GLY A 302 -23.03 10.81 -4.42
C GLY A 302 -23.82 11.80 -5.29
N ARG A 303 -24.44 12.86 -4.74
CA ARG A 303 -25.18 13.84 -5.56
C ARG A 303 -24.33 15.03 -5.99
N ARG A 304 -23.24 15.28 -5.27
CA ARG A 304 -22.40 16.46 -5.46
C ARG A 304 -20.96 16.08 -5.75
N VAL A 305 -20.28 17.01 -6.39
CA VAL A 305 -18.85 16.93 -6.68
C VAL A 305 -18.21 18.24 -6.22
N ALA A 306 -17.27 18.16 -5.30
CA ALA A 306 -16.35 19.26 -5.03
C ALA A 306 -15.25 19.25 -6.10
N ALA A 307 -14.94 20.42 -6.67
CA ALA A 307 -13.94 20.57 -7.71
C ALA A 307 -13.22 21.91 -7.58
N SER A 308 -12.17 22.09 -8.38
CA SER A 308 -11.42 23.33 -8.50
C SER A 308 -11.73 24.01 -9.83
N LEU A 309 -12.05 25.30 -9.79
CA LEU A 309 -12.28 26.17 -10.95
C LEU A 309 -11.10 27.12 -11.14
N GLY A 310 -10.60 27.31 -12.36
CA GLY A 310 -9.61 28.36 -12.68
C GLY A 310 -8.36 27.90 -13.45
N TRP A 311 -7.48 28.87 -13.77
CA TRP A 311 -6.23 28.66 -14.53
C TRP A 311 -5.07 29.45 -13.89
N LYS A 312 -3.82 28.98 -14.06
CA LYS A 312 -2.58 29.68 -13.64
C LYS A 312 -2.64 30.31 -12.23
N LEU A 313 -2.90 29.47 -11.22
CA LEU A 313 -2.76 29.83 -9.79
C LEU A 313 -3.87 30.75 -9.22
N ASP A 314 -5.04 30.89 -9.84
CA ASP A 314 -6.23 31.46 -9.15
C ASP A 314 -7.36 30.43 -9.14
N TYR A 315 -7.18 29.38 -8.34
CA TYR A 315 -8.17 28.32 -8.21
C TYR A 315 -9.20 28.67 -7.15
N GLN A 316 -10.46 28.37 -7.44
CA GLN A 316 -11.58 28.50 -6.53
C GLN A 316 -12.24 27.14 -6.32
N ALA A 317 -12.36 26.73 -5.06
CA ALA A 317 -13.14 25.58 -4.67
C ALA A 317 -14.61 25.81 -4.99
N VAL A 318 -15.21 24.88 -5.70
CA VAL A 318 -16.61 24.93 -6.14
C VAL A 318 -17.31 23.62 -5.83
N ILE A 319 -18.60 23.70 -5.54
CA ILE A 319 -19.47 22.53 -5.44
C ILE A 319 -20.40 22.53 -6.64
N TYR A 320 -20.49 21.39 -7.29
CA TYR A 320 -21.44 21.13 -8.34
C TYR A 320 -22.35 19.97 -7.94
N GLU A 321 -23.57 19.94 -8.47
CA GLU A 321 -24.59 18.92 -8.21
C GLU A 321 -25.06 18.30 -9.52
N PHE A 322 -25.32 17.00 -9.49
CA PHE A 322 -25.90 16.28 -10.61
C PHE A 322 -27.37 16.66 -10.81
N ARG A 323 -27.73 16.96 -12.05
CA ARG A 323 -29.11 17.22 -12.48
C ARG A 323 -29.77 15.94 -12.95
N ALA A 324 -31.09 15.99 -13.12
CA ALA A 324 -31.89 14.85 -13.57
C ALA A 324 -31.48 14.32 -14.96
N ASP A 325 -30.92 15.17 -15.81
CA ASP A 325 -30.40 14.82 -17.13
C ASP A 325 -28.96 14.25 -17.10
N GLY A 326 -28.38 14.06 -15.91
CA GLY A 326 -27.01 13.58 -15.71
C GLY A 326 -25.92 14.63 -15.92
N SER A 327 -26.28 15.87 -16.26
CA SER A 327 -25.34 16.98 -16.34
C SER A 327 -24.94 17.49 -14.95
N LEU A 328 -23.79 18.16 -14.89
CA LEU A 328 -23.30 18.74 -13.66
C LEU A 328 -23.51 20.27 -13.67
N GLY A 329 -24.19 20.79 -12.66
CA GLY A 329 -24.46 22.23 -12.53
C GLY A 329 -23.95 22.81 -11.22
N PRO A 330 -23.71 24.13 -11.17
CA PRO A 330 -23.26 24.78 -9.94
C PRO A 330 -24.31 24.57 -8.84
N ALA A 331 -23.86 24.11 -7.68
CA ALA A 331 -24.66 24.14 -6.46
C ALA A 331 -24.60 25.56 -5.87
N ALA A 332 -25.45 25.86 -4.87
CA ALA A 332 -25.35 27.12 -4.13
C ALA A 332 -23.95 27.27 -3.54
N ALA A 333 -23.13 28.14 -4.14
CA ALA A 333 -21.73 28.27 -3.78
C ALA A 333 -21.58 28.95 -2.41
N PRO A 334 -20.65 28.50 -1.55
CA PRO A 334 -20.26 29.29 -0.40
C PRO A 334 -19.62 30.59 -0.91
N LYS A 335 -20.24 31.74 -0.61
CA LYS A 335 -19.83 33.06 -1.14
C LYS A 335 -18.40 33.51 -0.76
N GLN A 336 -17.61 32.69 -0.03
CA GLN A 336 -16.33 33.11 0.57
C GLN A 336 -15.20 32.04 0.59
N ALA A 337 -15.36 30.86 -0.01
CA ALA A 337 -14.35 29.78 0.07
C ALA A 337 -13.24 29.90 -1.01
N HIS A 338 -12.33 30.85 -0.86
CA HIS A 338 -11.19 31.02 -1.78
C HIS A 338 -10.03 30.06 -1.46
N ALA A 339 -10.15 28.82 -1.95
CA ALA A 339 -9.15 27.77 -1.80
C ALA A 339 -8.91 27.02 -3.11
N ASN A 340 -7.73 26.41 -3.28
CA ASN A 340 -7.44 25.64 -4.49
C ASN A 340 -8.13 24.28 -4.52
N TRP A 341 -8.29 23.63 -3.37
CA TRP A 341 -8.88 22.30 -3.28
C TRP A 341 -9.93 22.26 -2.18
N ALA A 342 -10.94 21.42 -2.38
CA ALA A 342 -11.98 21.17 -1.38
C ALA A 342 -12.42 19.72 -1.35
N GLU A 343 -12.82 19.26 -0.16
CA GLU A 343 -13.42 17.95 0.06
C GLU A 343 -14.59 18.09 1.04
N LEU A 344 -15.75 17.53 0.69
CA LEU A 344 -16.91 17.49 1.58
C LEU A 344 -16.66 16.51 2.72
N SER A 345 -17.09 16.87 3.93
CA SER A 345 -17.05 16.00 5.09
C SER A 345 -17.95 14.78 4.89
N PRO A 346 -17.72 13.67 5.63
CA PRO A 346 -18.53 12.45 5.51
C PRO A 346 -20.04 12.66 5.74
N ASP A 347 -20.42 13.63 6.56
CA ASP A 347 -21.82 14.02 6.81
C ASP A 347 -22.37 15.07 5.81
N GLY A 348 -21.51 15.65 4.97
CA GLY A 348 -21.87 16.62 3.94
C GLY A 348 -22.18 18.02 4.45
N THR A 349 -21.88 18.32 5.72
CA THR A 349 -22.18 19.61 6.37
C THR A 349 -21.01 20.60 6.29
N ARG A 350 -19.79 20.11 6.06
CA ARG A 350 -18.53 20.88 6.10
C ARG A 350 -17.71 20.67 4.84
N LEU A 351 -16.90 21.67 4.50
CA LEU A 351 -15.87 21.59 3.48
C LEU A 351 -14.49 21.71 4.11
N LEU A 352 -13.61 20.76 3.84
CA LEU A 352 -12.18 20.91 4.10
C LEU A 352 -11.55 21.61 2.92
N LEU A 353 -11.03 22.80 3.16
CA LEU A 353 -10.38 23.65 2.19
C LEU A 353 -8.85 23.52 2.33
N SER A 354 -8.16 23.43 1.21
CA SER A 354 -6.70 23.38 1.19
C SER A 354 -6.10 24.43 0.25
N ASP A 355 -4.98 25.00 0.68
CA ASP A 355 -4.31 26.16 0.06
C ASP A 355 -5.25 27.38 -0.05
N VAL A 356 -5.61 27.90 1.13
CA VAL A 356 -6.52 29.03 1.32
C VAL A 356 -5.76 30.34 1.13
N ARG A 357 -5.94 31.02 0.00
CA ARG A 357 -5.05 32.12 -0.40
C ARG A 357 -5.39 33.49 0.18
N LYS A 358 -6.68 33.76 0.43
CA LYS A 358 -7.13 35.07 0.92
C LYS A 358 -6.94 35.29 2.43
N HIS A 359 -6.36 34.31 3.12
CA HIS A 359 -6.10 34.35 4.55
C HIS A 359 -4.62 34.04 4.82
N PRO A 360 -3.75 35.07 4.97
CA PRO A 360 -2.34 34.88 5.23
C PRO A 360 -2.09 33.94 6.43
N GLY A 361 -1.25 32.92 6.25
CA GLY A 361 -0.92 31.94 7.29
C GLY A 361 -1.96 30.81 7.47
N VAL A 362 -3.10 30.84 6.79
CA VAL A 362 -4.11 29.77 6.82
C VAL A 362 -3.92 28.87 5.61
N HIS A 363 -3.40 27.66 5.83
CA HIS A 363 -3.17 26.70 4.75
C HIS A 363 -4.28 25.65 4.62
N LEU A 364 -4.93 25.33 5.74
CA LEU A 364 -6.04 24.40 5.85
C LEU A 364 -7.15 25.07 6.65
N ALA A 365 -8.40 24.90 6.22
CA ALA A 365 -9.55 25.42 6.94
C ALA A 365 -10.77 24.50 6.76
N VAL A 366 -11.64 24.49 7.75
CA VAL A 366 -12.95 23.86 7.69
C VAL A 366 -13.98 24.96 7.48
N PHE A 367 -14.77 24.85 6.42
CA PHE A 367 -15.87 25.77 6.12
C PHE A 367 -17.21 25.09 6.43
N GLU A 368 -17.97 25.66 7.35
CA GLU A 368 -19.29 25.20 7.77
C GLU A 368 -20.35 25.65 6.76
N LEU A 369 -21.00 24.73 6.05
CA LEU A 369 -21.95 25.09 4.99
C LEU A 369 -23.23 25.74 5.52
N GLY A 370 -23.69 25.34 6.71
CA GLY A 370 -24.93 25.86 7.31
C GLY A 370 -24.81 27.30 7.82
N THR A 371 -23.65 27.66 8.37
CA THR A 371 -23.41 28.98 8.96
C THR A 371 -22.60 29.91 8.07
N GLY A 372 -21.87 29.35 7.09
CA GLY A 372 -20.90 30.08 6.28
C GLY A 372 -19.59 30.41 7.01
N THR A 373 -19.34 29.77 8.17
CA THR A 373 -18.17 30.07 8.99
C THR A 373 -16.92 29.38 8.46
N LEU A 374 -15.82 30.13 8.33
CA LEU A 374 -14.50 29.59 8.02
C LEU A 374 -13.67 29.42 9.30
N ILE A 375 -13.26 28.19 9.60
CA ILE A 375 -12.50 27.83 10.80
C ILE A 375 -11.10 27.38 10.35
N PRO A 376 -10.04 28.18 10.58
CA PRO A 376 -8.67 27.75 10.31
C PRO A 376 -8.30 26.49 11.10
N VAL A 377 -7.70 25.51 10.43
CA VAL A 377 -7.15 24.33 11.11
C VAL A 377 -5.84 24.75 11.78
N LYS A 378 -5.81 24.67 13.11
CA LYS A 378 -4.58 24.86 13.88
C LYS A 378 -3.77 23.57 13.78
N SER A 379 -2.54 23.64 13.31
CA SER A 379 -1.63 22.50 13.20
C SER A 379 -0.28 22.85 13.82
N VAL A 380 0.21 22.00 14.71
CA VAL A 380 1.57 22.12 15.26
C VAL A 380 2.52 21.38 14.31
N LEU A 381 2.95 22.07 13.24
CA LEU A 381 3.90 21.51 12.27
C LEU A 381 5.35 21.91 12.60
N PRO A 382 6.32 20.99 12.46
CA PRO A 382 7.73 21.28 12.72
C PRO A 382 8.33 22.43 11.88
N ALA A 383 7.76 22.71 10.69
CA ALA A 383 8.34 23.62 9.70
C ALA A 383 7.39 24.76 9.25
N GLY A 384 6.30 25.04 9.98
CA GLY A 384 5.48 26.25 9.81
C GLY A 384 4.76 26.49 8.47
N ARG A 385 4.94 25.66 7.42
CA ARG A 385 4.30 25.82 6.11
C ARG A 385 3.69 24.53 5.56
N ALA A 386 2.38 24.55 5.32
CA ALA A 386 1.68 23.53 4.55
C ALA A 386 1.46 24.06 3.12
N TRP A 387 2.46 23.90 2.25
CA TRP A 387 2.36 24.37 0.87
C TRP A 387 1.72 23.30 -0.04
N GLY A 388 0.72 23.69 -0.84
CA GLY A 388 0.14 22.85 -1.89
C GLY A 388 -0.57 21.59 -1.39
N SER A 389 -1.18 21.64 -0.20
CA SER A 389 -1.84 20.51 0.46
C SER A 389 -3.11 20.08 -0.26
N THR A 390 -3.29 18.78 -0.44
CA THR A 390 -4.62 18.19 -0.65
C THR A 390 -4.90 17.43 0.63
N ALA A 391 -5.82 17.94 1.44
CA ALA A 391 -6.21 17.22 2.65
C ALA A 391 -7.37 16.27 2.36
N SER A 392 -7.66 15.37 3.31
CA SER A 392 -8.75 14.42 3.24
C SER A 392 -9.31 14.15 4.63
N TRP A 393 -10.62 13.94 4.71
CA TRP A 393 -11.29 13.60 5.96
C TRP A 393 -11.11 12.14 6.34
N SER A 394 -10.95 11.87 7.64
CA SER A 394 -11.22 10.54 8.17
C SER A 394 -12.71 10.19 8.01
N PRO A 395 -13.07 8.90 7.96
CA PRO A 395 -14.47 8.47 7.74
C PRO A 395 -15.46 8.92 8.82
N ASP A 396 -14.98 9.15 10.04
CA ASP A 396 -15.77 9.68 11.15
C ASP A 396 -15.89 11.22 11.13
N GLY A 397 -15.11 11.91 10.29
CA GLY A 397 -15.09 13.37 10.16
C GLY A 397 -14.39 14.11 11.30
N LYS A 398 -13.57 13.43 12.12
CA LYS A 398 -12.87 14.02 13.27
C LYS A 398 -11.38 14.30 13.01
N SER A 399 -10.78 13.63 12.04
CA SER A 399 -9.37 13.75 11.69
C SER A 399 -9.19 14.13 10.22
N ILE A 400 -8.00 14.62 9.91
CA ILE A 400 -7.58 14.95 8.54
C ILE A 400 -6.21 14.35 8.25
N ALA A 401 -6.04 13.88 7.01
CA ALA A 401 -4.76 13.49 6.44
C ALA A 401 -4.34 14.57 5.45
N PHE A 402 -3.11 15.03 5.53
CA PHE A 402 -2.60 16.09 4.67
C PHE A 402 -1.09 15.94 4.47
N HIS A 403 -0.52 16.67 3.52
CA HIS A 403 0.93 16.75 3.37
C HIS A 403 1.42 18.17 3.64
N ALA A 404 2.60 18.26 4.25
CA ALA A 404 3.25 19.52 4.61
C ALA A 404 4.77 19.38 4.55
N HIS A 405 5.48 20.52 4.57
CA HIS A 405 6.94 20.49 4.60
C HIS A 405 7.43 19.83 5.89
N ALA A 406 8.33 18.86 5.75
CA ALA A 406 8.92 18.18 6.90
C ALA A 406 10.06 19.04 7.48
N ARG A 407 10.83 19.70 6.62
CA ARG A 407 11.95 20.59 6.97
C ARG A 407 11.87 21.90 6.20
N GLU A 408 11.95 23.03 6.89
CA GLU A 408 11.73 24.36 6.30
C GLU A 408 12.74 24.71 5.19
N ALA A 409 13.97 24.22 5.30
CA ALA A 409 15.04 24.46 4.33
C ALA A 409 15.03 23.50 3.12
N GLN A 410 14.13 22.51 3.08
CA GLN A 410 14.10 21.50 2.01
C GLN A 410 12.71 21.39 1.37
N ASN A 411 12.67 21.20 0.05
CA ASN A 411 11.42 20.92 -0.68
C ASN A 411 11.00 19.44 -0.49
N ASP A 412 10.99 18.98 0.76
CA ASP A 412 10.45 17.69 1.16
C ASP A 412 9.03 17.84 1.71
N ARG A 413 8.18 16.85 1.47
CA ARG A 413 6.77 16.80 1.87
C ARG A 413 6.48 15.45 2.47
N ALA A 414 6.12 15.45 3.74
CA ALA A 414 5.71 14.27 4.48
C ALA A 414 4.18 14.23 4.59
N VAL A 415 3.63 13.02 4.81
CA VAL A 415 2.20 12.84 5.10
C VAL A 415 2.00 12.90 6.61
N PHE A 416 0.97 13.62 7.03
CA PHE A 416 0.57 13.78 8.41
C PHE A 416 -0.90 13.40 8.59
N VAL A 417 -1.23 12.91 9.77
CA VAL A 417 -2.60 12.78 10.27
C VAL A 417 -2.75 13.63 11.53
N GLN A 418 -3.90 14.28 11.67
CA GLN A 418 -4.19 15.12 12.82
C GLN A 418 -5.69 15.07 13.15
N ARG A 419 -6.03 15.03 14.44
CA ARG A 419 -7.39 15.31 14.91
C ARG A 419 -7.70 16.81 14.92
N LEU A 420 -8.90 17.17 14.52
CA LEU A 420 -9.31 18.59 14.46
C LEU A 420 -9.54 19.21 15.84
N ASP A 421 -9.92 18.40 16.83
CA ASP A 421 -10.14 18.81 18.23
C ASP A 421 -8.83 18.92 19.03
N SER A 422 -7.75 18.29 18.56
CA SER A 422 -6.45 18.21 19.24
C SER A 422 -5.30 18.56 18.28
N PRO A 423 -4.95 19.85 18.13
CA PRO A 423 -3.84 20.31 17.27
C PRO A 423 -2.47 19.67 17.55
N GLU A 424 -2.25 19.20 18.77
CA GLU A 424 -1.06 18.49 19.24
C GLU A 424 -1.00 17.03 18.79
N SER A 425 -2.09 16.47 18.29
CA SER A 425 -2.18 15.07 17.81
C SER A 425 -1.51 14.82 16.45
N VAL A 426 -0.80 15.81 15.89
CA VAL A 426 -0.14 15.71 14.59
C VAL A 426 0.86 14.55 14.60
N LEU A 427 0.60 13.54 13.77
CA LEU A 427 1.45 12.37 13.59
C LEU A 427 2.02 12.35 12.18
N LYS A 428 3.34 12.25 12.06
CA LYS A 428 4.04 12.08 10.78
C LYS A 428 4.04 10.60 10.38
N LEU A 429 3.51 10.28 9.20
CA LEU A 429 3.39 8.91 8.69
C LEU A 429 4.53 8.47 7.76
N THR A 430 5.38 9.41 7.32
CA THR A 430 6.41 9.14 6.32
C THR A 430 7.77 9.68 6.73
N PRO A 431 8.88 9.07 6.28
CA PRO A 431 10.23 9.57 6.55
C PRO A 431 10.48 11.00 6.00
N ASP A 432 11.54 11.64 6.52
CA ASP A 432 12.01 12.93 6.02
C ASP A 432 12.67 12.79 4.64
N GLY A 433 12.59 13.83 3.80
CA GLY A 433 13.15 13.80 2.43
C GLY A 433 12.23 13.18 1.38
N ASP A 434 11.00 12.83 1.76
CA ASP A 434 9.96 12.40 0.84
C ASP A 434 9.35 13.57 0.06
N LYS A 435 8.60 13.31 -1.02
CA LYS A 435 7.87 14.35 -1.78
C LYS A 435 6.38 14.03 -1.90
N ASN A 436 5.82 13.41 -0.87
CA ASN A 436 4.49 12.83 -0.85
C ASN A 436 3.40 13.87 -1.06
N ILE A 437 2.40 13.52 -1.87
CA ILE A 437 1.22 14.35 -2.17
C ILE A 437 -0.05 13.49 -2.29
N ALA A 438 -1.22 14.13 -2.39
CA ALA A 438 -2.50 13.46 -2.67
C ALA A 438 -2.89 12.42 -1.60
N ALA A 439 -2.65 12.75 -0.33
CA ALA A 439 -3.05 11.91 0.80
C ALA A 439 -4.58 11.74 0.87
N LYS A 440 -5.04 10.48 1.03
CA LYS A 440 -6.45 10.12 1.16
C LYS A 440 -6.64 9.04 2.21
N PHE A 441 -7.53 9.30 3.17
CA PHE A 441 -7.94 8.31 4.16
C PHE A 441 -8.69 7.16 3.51
N SER A 442 -8.46 5.96 4.02
CA SER A 442 -9.26 4.79 3.70
C SER A 442 -10.65 4.92 4.31
N PRO A 443 -11.70 4.39 3.67
CA PRO A 443 -13.08 4.42 4.20
C PRO A 443 -13.26 3.74 5.55
N ASP A 444 -12.31 2.89 5.93
CA ASP A 444 -12.27 2.19 7.23
C ASP A 444 -11.39 2.90 8.28
N GLY A 445 -10.75 4.03 7.92
CA GLY A 445 -9.96 4.87 8.83
C GLY A 445 -8.59 4.30 9.21
N MET A 446 -8.24 3.10 8.74
CA MET A 446 -7.01 2.40 9.15
C MET A 446 -5.76 2.86 8.40
N SER A 447 -5.92 3.47 7.23
CA SER A 447 -4.80 3.71 6.31
C SER A 447 -4.95 5.03 5.55
N VAL A 448 -3.82 5.55 5.09
CA VAL A 448 -3.74 6.69 4.18
C VAL A 448 -2.99 6.26 2.93
N VAL A 449 -3.61 6.43 1.76
CA VAL A 449 -2.95 6.27 0.47
C VAL A 449 -2.42 7.61 0.01
N PHE A 450 -1.26 7.64 -0.64
CA PHE A 450 -0.63 8.86 -1.14
C PHE A 450 0.26 8.54 -2.34
N TYR A 451 0.74 9.58 -3.02
CA TYR A 451 1.64 9.48 -4.16
C TYR A 451 3.02 10.03 -3.80
N ASP A 452 4.04 9.20 -3.96
CA ASP A 452 5.46 9.58 -3.89
C ASP A 452 5.99 9.78 -5.32
N PRO A 453 6.30 11.02 -5.75
CA PRO A 453 6.72 11.30 -7.13
C PRO A 453 8.22 11.07 -7.36
N ARG A 454 9.00 10.63 -6.37
CA ARG A 454 10.47 10.61 -6.50
C ARG A 454 10.96 9.58 -7.51
N PRO A 455 11.88 9.96 -8.42
CA PRO A 455 12.59 9.00 -9.26
C PRO A 455 13.57 8.15 -8.41
N PRO A 456 13.95 6.93 -8.86
CA PRO A 456 13.55 6.28 -10.10
C PRO A 456 12.18 5.57 -10.03
N ARG A 457 11.50 5.56 -8.87
CA ARG A 457 10.27 4.79 -8.66
C ARG A 457 9.13 5.66 -8.08
N PRO A 458 8.50 6.52 -8.90
CA PRO A 458 7.26 7.18 -8.51
C PRO A 458 6.20 6.13 -8.17
N ALA A 459 5.58 6.22 -7.00
CA ALA A 459 4.75 5.13 -6.50
C ALA A 459 3.49 5.62 -5.79
N VAL A 460 2.42 4.86 -5.95
CA VAL A 460 1.26 4.93 -5.07
C VAL A 460 1.58 4.09 -3.85
N ARG A 461 1.59 4.72 -2.68
CA ARG A 461 1.97 4.11 -1.41
C ARG A 461 0.82 4.19 -0.42
N VAL A 462 0.84 3.30 0.58
CA VAL A 462 -0.09 3.28 1.69
C VAL A 462 0.68 3.24 3.01
N ALA A 463 0.20 3.97 4.02
CA ALA A 463 0.71 3.94 5.38
C ALA A 463 -0.44 3.76 6.38
N ARG A 464 -0.15 3.19 7.54
CA ARG A 464 -1.12 3.07 8.63
C ARG A 464 -1.34 4.42 9.29
N THR A 465 -2.56 4.68 9.75
CA THR A 465 -2.94 5.95 10.40
C THR A 465 -2.38 6.11 11.79
N ASP A 466 -1.98 4.99 12.42
CA ASP A 466 -1.27 4.94 13.69
C ASP A 466 0.26 5.17 13.56
N GLY A 467 0.77 5.37 12.34
CA GLY A 467 2.20 5.59 12.08
C GLY A 467 3.07 4.33 12.24
N SER A 468 2.47 3.15 12.41
CA SER A 468 3.23 1.91 12.57
C SER A 468 3.68 1.33 11.23
N GLY A 469 4.95 0.92 11.19
CA GLY A 469 5.59 0.34 10.01
C GLY A 469 5.89 1.35 8.90
N GLU A 470 6.81 0.97 8.01
CA GLU A 470 7.15 1.80 6.86
C GLU A 470 6.02 1.80 5.82
N PRO A 471 5.85 2.87 5.01
CA PRO A 471 4.89 2.88 3.92
C PRO A 471 5.13 1.78 2.88
N PHE A 472 4.06 1.17 2.39
CA PHE A 472 4.10 0.07 1.42
C PHE A 472 3.73 0.55 0.01
N GLY A 473 4.40 0.03 -1.02
CA GLY A 473 4.14 0.38 -2.42
C GLY A 473 3.05 -0.48 -3.07
N ILE A 474 1.91 0.13 -3.42
CA ILE A 474 0.81 -0.53 -4.16
C ILE A 474 1.13 -0.62 -5.66
N SER A 475 1.79 0.40 -6.21
CA SER A 475 2.20 0.47 -7.61
C SER A 475 3.42 1.34 -7.78
N GLY A 476 4.36 0.92 -8.63
CA GLY A 476 5.53 1.72 -9.05
C GLY A 476 5.29 2.57 -10.30
N LEU A 477 4.05 2.64 -10.80
CA LEU A 477 3.67 3.43 -11.98
C LEU A 477 2.24 3.97 -11.80
N GLY A 478 2.12 5.19 -11.28
CA GLY A 478 0.85 5.89 -11.20
C GLY A 478 0.90 7.17 -10.38
N ALA A 479 -0.15 7.99 -10.46
CA ALA A 479 -0.28 9.26 -9.75
C ALA A 479 -1.70 9.47 -9.21
N THR A 480 -1.85 10.34 -8.21
CA THR A 480 -3.14 10.77 -7.61
C THR A 480 -4.07 9.60 -7.27
N PRO A 481 -3.94 8.99 -6.08
CA PRO A 481 -4.78 7.87 -5.69
C PRO A 481 -6.15 8.30 -5.15
N ALA A 482 -7.08 7.34 -5.13
CA ALA A 482 -8.34 7.36 -4.40
C ALA A 482 -8.66 5.95 -3.91
N TRP A 483 -9.30 5.84 -2.76
CA TRP A 483 -9.77 4.55 -2.25
C TRP A 483 -11.07 4.12 -2.94
N LEU A 484 -11.21 2.80 -3.11
CA LEU A 484 -12.50 2.19 -3.30
C LEU A 484 -13.27 2.24 -1.97
N PRO A 485 -14.61 2.41 -2.00
CA PRO A 485 -15.40 2.70 -0.81
C PRO A 485 -15.49 1.56 0.22
N ASP A 486 -15.07 0.34 -0.14
CA ASP A 486 -14.97 -0.82 0.75
C ASP A 486 -13.65 -0.88 1.54
N GLY A 487 -12.69 0.00 1.23
CA GLY A 487 -11.35 0.01 1.81
C GLY A 487 -10.44 -1.12 1.29
N ARG A 488 -10.89 -1.91 0.32
CA ARG A 488 -10.14 -3.06 -0.25
C ARG A 488 -9.70 -2.84 -1.68
N GLY A 489 -9.53 -1.58 -2.07
CA GLY A 489 -8.96 -1.24 -3.37
C GLY A 489 -8.54 0.20 -3.47
N VAL A 490 -7.64 0.46 -4.43
CA VAL A 490 -7.17 1.80 -4.76
C VAL A 490 -7.27 2.04 -6.26
N ALA A 491 -7.91 3.14 -6.64
CA ALA A 491 -7.88 3.68 -7.98
C ALA A 491 -6.76 4.72 -8.10
N TYR A 492 -6.00 4.71 -9.20
CA TYR A 492 -4.95 5.69 -9.45
C TYR A 492 -4.74 5.91 -10.94
N THR A 493 -4.31 7.10 -11.32
CA THR A 493 -3.97 7.39 -12.72
C THR A 493 -2.75 6.57 -13.12
N SER A 494 -2.78 5.97 -14.30
CA SER A 494 -1.67 5.18 -14.84
C SER A 494 -1.32 5.61 -16.26
N ASN A 495 -0.03 5.58 -16.57
CA ASN A 495 0.55 5.76 -17.89
C ASN A 495 1.34 4.51 -18.33
N LEU A 496 0.99 3.34 -17.78
CA LEU A 496 1.70 2.08 -17.97
C LEU A 496 1.93 1.79 -19.47
N ARG A 497 3.19 1.80 -19.91
CA ARG A 497 3.60 1.45 -21.28
C ARG A 497 2.84 2.24 -22.37
N GLY A 498 2.57 3.52 -22.13
CA GLY A 498 1.86 4.40 -23.07
C GLY A 498 0.34 4.23 -23.10
N LYS A 499 -0.22 3.30 -22.31
CA LYS A 499 -1.67 3.17 -22.11
C LYS A 499 -2.10 4.07 -20.95
N HIS A 500 -2.82 5.14 -21.29
CA HIS A 500 -3.31 6.12 -20.33
C HIS A 500 -4.72 5.77 -19.83
N GLY A 501 -4.94 5.85 -18.53
CA GLY A 501 -6.25 5.63 -17.94
C GLY A 501 -6.21 5.63 -16.42
N VAL A 502 -7.23 5.04 -15.81
CA VAL A 502 -7.28 4.80 -14.36
C VAL A 502 -7.07 3.32 -14.11
N MET A 503 -6.04 2.99 -13.33
CA MET A 503 -5.84 1.63 -12.84
C MET A 503 -6.61 1.46 -11.54
N VAL A 504 -7.34 0.34 -11.42
CA VAL A 504 -8.01 -0.08 -10.20
C VAL A 504 -7.27 -1.32 -9.70
N ALA A 505 -6.67 -1.22 -8.51
CA ALA A 505 -6.02 -2.34 -7.84
C ALA A 505 -6.88 -2.82 -6.68
N HIS A 506 -7.29 -4.09 -6.69
CA HIS A 506 -7.96 -4.71 -5.55
C HIS A 506 -6.92 -5.29 -4.60
N LEU A 507 -7.17 -5.13 -3.30
CA LEU A 507 -6.28 -5.47 -2.22
C LEU A 507 -6.86 -6.60 -1.38
N GLY A 508 -5.97 -7.45 -0.86
CA GLY A 508 -6.29 -8.59 -0.02
C GLY A 508 -5.17 -8.89 0.97
N GLY A 509 -5.25 -10.05 1.60
CA GLY A 509 -4.43 -10.44 2.73
C GLY A 509 -5.29 -10.73 3.97
N LEU A 510 -4.67 -10.63 5.13
CA LEU A 510 -5.37 -10.65 6.39
C LEU A 510 -6.13 -9.34 6.59
N ASP A 511 -7.12 -9.40 7.46
CA ASP A 511 -7.97 -8.28 7.80
C ASP A 511 -7.72 -7.81 9.23
N PRO A 512 -6.80 -6.85 9.43
CA PRO A 512 -6.38 -6.38 10.76
C PRO A 512 -7.35 -5.39 11.40
N ARG A 513 -8.53 -5.14 10.79
CA ARG A 513 -9.51 -4.17 11.29
C ARG A 513 -10.01 -4.61 12.68
N PRO A 514 -10.14 -3.67 13.64
CA PRO A 514 -10.55 -4.01 15.01
C PRO A 514 -12.03 -4.39 15.12
N VAL A 515 -12.80 -4.07 14.07
CA VAL A 515 -14.22 -4.39 13.92
C VAL A 515 -14.43 -5.03 12.57
N ALA A 516 -15.20 -6.13 12.54
CA ALA A 516 -15.61 -6.80 11.31
C ALA A 516 -17.09 -6.57 11.04
N ILE A 517 -17.48 -6.57 9.76
CA ILE A 517 -18.88 -6.53 9.34
C ILE A 517 -19.11 -7.60 8.28
N THR A 518 -20.09 -8.46 8.51
CA THR A 518 -20.74 -9.24 7.47
C THR A 518 -22.13 -8.67 7.23
N ALA A 519 -22.60 -8.63 5.99
CA ALA A 519 -23.93 -8.12 5.70
C ALA A 519 -24.51 -8.85 4.50
N GLU A 520 -25.75 -9.31 4.64
CA GLU A 520 -26.48 -10.06 3.63
C GLU A 520 -27.90 -9.52 3.53
N ARG A 521 -28.44 -9.52 2.31
CA ARG A 521 -29.84 -9.14 2.09
C ARG A 521 -30.77 -10.26 2.53
N LYS A 522 -31.79 -9.92 3.33
CA LYS A 522 -32.90 -10.80 3.71
C LYS A 522 -34.23 -10.14 3.34
N GLY A 523 -34.73 -10.43 2.14
CA GLY A 523 -35.96 -9.82 1.63
C GLY A 523 -35.85 -8.29 1.47
N ALA A 524 -36.59 -7.55 2.32
CA ALA A 524 -36.64 -6.08 2.35
C ALA A 524 -35.71 -5.45 3.40
N SER A 525 -34.84 -6.23 4.05
CA SER A 525 -33.83 -5.74 4.98
C SER A 525 -32.43 -6.24 4.63
N VAL A 526 -31.41 -5.60 5.19
CA VAL A 526 -30.04 -6.12 5.26
C VAL A 526 -29.79 -6.58 6.69
N SER A 527 -29.38 -7.84 6.85
CA SER A 527 -28.93 -8.41 8.11
C SER A 527 -27.43 -8.16 8.23
N ALA A 528 -27.03 -7.09 8.91
CA ALA A 528 -25.63 -6.84 9.21
C ALA A 528 -25.25 -7.46 10.55
N THR A 529 -24.06 -8.05 10.64
CA THR A 529 -23.48 -8.56 11.88
C THR A 529 -22.13 -7.91 12.08
N VAL A 530 -21.98 -7.23 13.21
CA VAL A 530 -20.76 -6.53 13.61
C VAL A 530 -20.06 -7.37 14.67
N THR A 531 -18.74 -7.58 14.54
CA THR A 531 -17.97 -8.44 15.46
C THR A 531 -16.70 -7.74 15.93
N SER A 532 -16.40 -7.78 17.23
CA SER A 532 -15.12 -7.29 17.76
C SER A 532 -14.01 -8.28 17.45
N ARG A 533 -12.86 -7.78 16.98
CA ARG A 533 -11.64 -8.56 16.73
C ARG A 533 -10.51 -8.28 17.71
N ILE A 534 -10.76 -7.50 18.74
CA ILE A 534 -9.77 -7.18 19.76
C ILE A 534 -10.26 -7.60 21.13
N GLU A 535 -9.31 -7.80 22.05
CA GLU A 535 -9.57 -8.24 23.43
C GLU A 535 -10.02 -7.09 24.36
N LYS A 536 -10.39 -5.94 23.80
CA LYS A 536 -10.87 -4.76 24.53
C LYS A 536 -12.30 -4.43 24.14
N VAL A 537 -13.06 -3.89 25.09
CA VAL A 537 -14.38 -3.32 24.83
C VAL A 537 -14.23 -2.09 23.93
N GLN A 538 -15.09 -1.97 22.92
CA GLN A 538 -15.10 -0.87 21.96
C GLN A 538 -16.48 -0.20 21.93
N GLN A 539 -16.48 1.10 21.62
CA GLN A 539 -17.70 1.84 21.33
C GLN A 539 -17.79 2.00 19.82
N VAL A 540 -18.81 1.39 19.21
CA VAL A 540 -18.92 1.26 17.76
C VAL A 540 -20.12 2.04 17.23
N ALA A 541 -19.84 3.07 16.44
CA ALA A 541 -20.86 3.82 15.72
C ALA A 541 -21.24 3.09 14.43
N LEU A 542 -22.54 2.82 14.26
CA LEU A 542 -23.08 2.13 13.09
C LEU A 542 -23.74 3.14 12.15
N ARG A 543 -23.45 3.06 10.85
CA ARG A 543 -24.01 3.95 9.81
C ARG A 543 -24.35 3.17 8.56
N TRP A 544 -25.41 3.56 7.88
CA TRP A 544 -25.80 2.96 6.60
C TRP A 544 -26.40 3.97 5.63
N GLY A 545 -26.39 3.61 4.35
CA GLY A 545 -27.05 4.35 3.29
C GLY A 545 -27.40 3.45 2.11
N ALA A 546 -28.56 3.68 1.51
CA ALA A 546 -28.97 3.05 0.27
C ALA A 546 -28.69 3.99 -0.91
N PHE A 547 -28.23 3.45 -2.03
CA PHE A 547 -27.85 4.19 -3.23
C PHE A 547 -28.61 3.66 -4.44
N ASP A 548 -29.05 4.55 -5.33
CA ASP A 548 -29.72 4.19 -6.57
C ASP A 548 -28.72 3.85 -7.71
N ALA A 549 -29.25 3.56 -8.91
CA ALA A 549 -28.45 3.23 -10.08
C ALA A 549 -27.52 4.37 -10.57
N ASN A 550 -27.78 5.61 -10.15
CA ASN A 550 -26.93 6.76 -10.47
C ASN A 550 -25.84 7.01 -9.42
N SER A 551 -25.78 6.14 -8.40
CA SER A 551 -24.95 6.26 -7.19
C SER A 551 -25.40 7.37 -6.24
N PHE A 552 -26.67 7.77 -6.28
CA PHE A 552 -27.21 8.80 -5.40
C PHE A 552 -27.82 8.17 -4.16
N ARG A 553 -27.49 8.72 -2.98
CA ARG A 553 -28.08 8.28 -1.72
C ARG A 553 -29.58 8.55 -1.71
N ILE A 554 -30.33 7.55 -1.26
CA ILE A 554 -31.80 7.57 -1.16
C ILE A 554 -32.19 7.83 0.30
N GLY A 555 -32.63 9.06 0.57
CA GLY A 555 -33.02 9.50 1.90
C GLY A 555 -31.85 10.03 2.73
N GLN A 556 -32.14 10.31 4.00
CA GLN A 556 -31.13 10.77 4.95
C GLN A 556 -30.23 9.62 5.40
N PRO A 557 -28.95 9.89 5.74
CA PRO A 557 -28.11 8.87 6.35
C PRO A 557 -28.77 8.41 7.66
N SER A 558 -28.69 7.11 7.92
CA SER A 558 -29.24 6.51 9.13
C SER A 558 -28.14 5.74 9.85
N GLY A 559 -28.22 5.69 11.17
CA GLY A 559 -27.17 5.15 12.02
C GLY A 559 -27.64 5.03 13.46
N SER A 560 -26.80 4.41 14.30
CA SER A 560 -27.07 4.34 15.73
C SER A 560 -27.00 5.74 16.34
N ALA A 561 -28.03 6.11 17.12
CA ALA A 561 -28.07 7.41 17.79
C ALA A 561 -26.92 7.56 18.80
N GLU A 562 -26.58 6.45 19.47
CA GLU A 562 -25.39 6.32 20.32
C GLU A 562 -24.51 5.17 19.81
N PRO A 563 -23.20 5.19 20.08
CA PRO A 563 -22.33 4.05 19.83
C PRO A 563 -22.82 2.81 20.58
N VAL A 564 -22.67 1.64 19.96
CA VAL A 564 -22.96 0.35 20.58
C VAL A 564 -21.72 -0.14 21.30
N GLU A 565 -21.86 -0.53 22.56
CA GLU A 565 -20.79 -1.23 23.27
C GLU A 565 -20.61 -2.64 22.69
N LEU A 566 -19.39 -2.98 22.31
CA LEU A 566 -19.05 -4.27 21.71
C LEU A 566 -17.92 -4.94 22.49
N LYS A 567 -18.22 -6.05 23.15
CA LYS A 567 -17.27 -6.83 23.95
C LYS A 567 -16.41 -7.75 23.08
N PRO A 568 -15.29 -8.26 23.61
CA PRO A 568 -14.43 -9.20 22.88
C PRO A 568 -15.20 -10.43 22.38
N GLY A 569 -15.10 -10.73 21.09
CA GLY A 569 -15.79 -11.86 20.44
C GLY A 569 -17.32 -11.71 20.32
N GLU A 570 -17.90 -10.64 20.84
CA GLU A 570 -19.34 -10.39 20.75
C GLU A 570 -19.75 -10.11 19.30
N LYS A 571 -20.96 -10.57 18.96
CA LYS A 571 -21.61 -10.32 17.69
C LYS A 571 -22.89 -9.52 17.94
N VAL A 572 -22.97 -8.34 17.34
CA VAL A 572 -24.19 -7.53 17.37
C VAL A 572 -24.86 -7.64 16.00
N GLU A 573 -26.09 -8.13 16.00
CA GLU A 573 -26.95 -8.08 14.83
C GLU A 573 -27.60 -6.71 14.70
N TRP A 574 -27.54 -6.17 13.49
CA TRP A 574 -28.10 -4.87 13.15
C TRP A 574 -28.98 -5.01 11.90
N PRO A 575 -30.32 -5.09 12.07
CA PRO A 575 -31.23 -5.11 10.94
C PRO A 575 -31.33 -3.70 10.35
N VAL A 576 -30.98 -3.59 9.07
CA VAL A 576 -31.13 -2.36 8.28
C VAL A 576 -32.37 -2.51 7.41
N GLU A 577 -33.46 -1.85 7.81
CA GLU A 577 -34.72 -1.87 7.09
C GLU A 577 -34.82 -0.71 6.10
N LEU A 578 -35.10 -1.03 4.84
CA LEU A 578 -35.36 -0.03 3.82
C LEU A 578 -36.85 0.26 3.77
N SER A 579 -37.23 1.54 3.77
CA SER A 579 -38.62 1.92 3.47
C SER A 579 -39.04 1.41 2.09
N PRO A 580 -40.34 1.21 1.81
CA PRO A 580 -40.80 0.74 0.50
C PRO A 580 -40.30 1.59 -0.68
N LYS A 581 -40.12 2.91 -0.48
CA LYS A 581 -39.57 3.82 -1.49
C LYS A 581 -38.08 3.57 -1.73
N GLN A 582 -37.29 3.39 -0.66
CA GLN A 582 -35.87 3.06 -0.76
C GLN A 582 -35.68 1.69 -1.42
N ALA A 583 -36.41 0.67 -0.97
CA ALA A 583 -36.29 -0.70 -1.47
C ALA A 583 -36.58 -0.83 -2.98
N ARG A 584 -37.46 0.01 -3.54
CA ARG A 584 -37.78 0.03 -4.98
C ARG A 584 -36.69 0.64 -5.86
N SER A 585 -35.86 1.52 -5.30
CA SER A 585 -34.88 2.31 -6.09
C SER A 585 -33.43 1.94 -5.78
N ALA A 586 -33.19 1.27 -4.65
CA ALA A 586 -31.85 0.91 -4.22
C ALA A 586 -31.20 -0.10 -5.16
N VAL A 587 -29.91 0.11 -5.41
CA VAL A 587 -29.01 -0.80 -6.13
C VAL A 587 -27.91 -1.30 -5.22
N THR A 588 -27.43 -0.46 -4.30
CA THR A 588 -26.40 -0.83 -3.33
C THR A 588 -26.79 -0.31 -1.95
N VAL A 589 -26.59 -1.13 -0.92
CA VAL A 589 -26.69 -0.72 0.48
C VAL A 589 -25.28 -0.76 1.08
N LYS A 590 -24.84 0.37 1.62
CA LYS A 590 -23.57 0.51 2.31
C LYS A 590 -23.80 0.46 3.81
N VAL A 591 -23.01 -0.34 4.51
CA VAL A 591 -23.01 -0.48 5.97
C VAL A 591 -21.61 -0.19 6.47
N ILE A 592 -21.50 0.61 7.52
CA ILE A 592 -20.25 1.08 8.11
C ILE A 592 -20.35 0.90 9.62
N ALA A 593 -19.27 0.39 10.22
CA ALA A 593 -19.09 0.34 11.66
C ALA A 593 -17.71 0.91 11.97
N LEU A 594 -17.63 1.97 12.77
CA LEU A 594 -16.38 2.61 13.17
C LEU A 594 -16.31 2.61 14.69
N ASN A 595 -15.16 2.25 15.24
CA ASN A 595 -14.92 2.36 16.67
C ASN A 595 -14.70 3.83 17.09
N GLN A 596 -14.43 4.05 18.37
CA GLN A 596 -14.19 5.39 18.94
C GLN A 596 -13.00 6.14 18.32
N ASP A 597 -12.05 5.43 17.70
CA ASP A 597 -10.87 5.98 17.03
C ASP A 597 -11.14 6.27 15.54
N GLY A 598 -12.37 6.03 15.07
CA GLY A 598 -12.75 6.21 13.67
C GLY A 598 -12.24 5.09 12.76
N VAL A 599 -11.80 3.97 13.33
CA VAL A 599 -11.31 2.79 12.60
C VAL A 599 -12.33 1.67 12.68
N GLY A 600 -12.60 0.99 11.57
CA GLY A 600 -13.54 -0.12 11.60
C GLY A 600 -13.64 -0.82 10.26
N ALA A 601 -14.86 -1.04 9.77
CA ALA A 601 -15.08 -1.74 8.51
C ALA A 601 -16.23 -1.13 7.70
N VAL A 602 -16.18 -1.38 6.40
CA VAL A 602 -17.22 -1.01 5.44
C VAL A 602 -17.61 -2.25 4.64
N LYS A 603 -18.92 -2.43 4.44
CA LYS A 603 -19.48 -3.47 3.59
C LYS A 603 -20.47 -2.86 2.61
N LEU A 604 -20.35 -3.25 1.35
CA LEU A 604 -21.32 -2.98 0.30
C LEU A 604 -22.13 -4.24 0.05
N VAL A 605 -23.44 -4.08 -0.09
CA VAL A 605 -24.41 -5.16 -0.35
C VAL A 605 -25.18 -4.82 -1.62
N ASP A 606 -25.14 -5.72 -2.59
CA ASP A 606 -25.93 -5.58 -3.81
C ASP A 606 -27.42 -5.78 -3.50
N TRP A 607 -28.23 -4.81 -3.94
CA TRP A 607 -29.68 -4.78 -3.69
C TRP A 607 -30.52 -5.20 -4.89
N VAL A 608 -30.02 -5.06 -6.12
CA VAL A 608 -30.73 -5.62 -7.28
C VAL A 608 -30.37 -7.11 -7.34
N ALA A 609 -31.39 -7.99 -7.25
CA ALA A 609 -31.20 -9.38 -7.61
C ALA A 609 -30.77 -9.41 -9.09
N ARG A 610 -29.65 -10.05 -9.42
CA ARG A 610 -29.36 -10.40 -10.81
C ARG A 610 -30.61 -11.11 -11.32
N ARG A 611 -31.30 -10.52 -12.30
CA ARG A 611 -32.23 -11.30 -13.12
C ARG A 611 -31.33 -12.31 -13.83
N GLU A 612 -31.34 -13.56 -13.36
CA GLU A 612 -30.82 -14.70 -14.09
C GLU A 612 -31.56 -14.86 -15.42
#